data_AF-A0A1C5APM1-F1
#
_entry.id   AF-A0A1C5APM1-F1
#
_cell.length_a   1.000
_cell.length_b   1.000
_cell.length_c   1.000
_cell.angle_alpha   90.00
_cell.angle_beta   90.00
_cell.angle_gamma   90.00
#
_symmetry.space_group_name_H-M   'P 1'
#
loop_
_entity.id
_entity.type
_entity.pdbx_description
1 polymer ?
#
loop_
_entity_poly.entity_id
_entity_poly.type
_entity_poly.pdbx_seq_one_letter_code
_entity_poly.pdbx_strand_id
1 'polypeptide(L)'
;MGTSIELRGYTAEQTLSYARSWFDESAPDAAARLWPFAQTGGEGSMAALWRDGRGQVRIVHLGSGSGSMMTCVLADDAVDFLRLLAIGYREICWNEEFSAPPEPWDADHEIVNAPYRDWLHRTFGVTAPATGLEIVAEPAEMGDEDTTDPFCRWVDNKEV
;
A
#
# COMPACT_ATOMS: atom_id res chain seq x y z
N MET A 1 -15.56 13.48 3.67
CA MET A 1 -14.08 13.45 3.47
C MET A 1 -13.62 12.03 3.14
N GLY A 2 -12.33 11.81 2.85
CA GLY A 2 -11.83 10.55 2.28
C GLY A 2 -10.32 10.36 2.40
N THR A 3 -9.82 9.24 1.87
CA THR A 3 -8.38 8.94 1.81
C THR A 3 -7.62 9.93 0.95
N SER A 4 -6.56 10.51 1.53
CA SER A 4 -5.61 11.35 0.81
C SER A 4 -4.58 10.45 0.14
N ILE A 5 -4.53 10.49 -1.18
CA ILE A 5 -3.56 9.73 -1.98
C ILE A 5 -3.21 10.54 -3.23
N GLU A 6 -1.92 10.66 -3.52
CA GLU A 6 -1.45 11.29 -4.76
C GLU A 6 -1.06 10.19 -5.76
N LEU A 7 -1.80 10.07 -6.86
CA LEU A 7 -1.45 9.15 -7.94
C LEU A 7 -0.42 9.79 -8.86
N ARG A 8 0.79 9.23 -8.87
CA ARG A 8 1.89 9.65 -9.72
C ARG A 8 2.78 8.47 -10.09
N GLY A 9 2.66 8.01 -11.33
CA GLY A 9 3.57 7.02 -11.89
C GLY A 9 4.98 7.59 -12.05
N TYR A 10 5.97 6.89 -11.50
CA TYR A 10 7.38 7.24 -11.71
C TYR A 10 7.81 6.94 -13.16
N THR A 11 8.79 7.68 -13.66
CA THR A 11 9.52 7.29 -14.89
C THR A 11 10.43 6.09 -14.60
N ALA A 12 10.97 5.46 -15.65
CA ALA A 12 11.96 4.39 -15.49
C ALA A 12 13.20 4.84 -14.70
N GLU A 13 13.68 6.06 -14.94
CA GLU A 13 14.83 6.63 -14.22
C GLU A 13 14.51 6.88 -12.75
N GLN A 14 13.33 7.45 -12.45
CA GLN A 14 12.87 7.65 -11.07
C GLN A 14 12.70 6.32 -10.33
N THR A 15 12.13 5.31 -11.01
CA THR A 15 11.96 3.96 -10.47
C THR A 15 13.30 3.30 -10.16
N LEU A 16 14.27 3.42 -11.07
CA LEU A 16 15.62 2.90 -10.84
C LEU A 16 16.30 3.59 -9.64
N SER A 17 16.20 4.92 -9.56
CA SER A 17 16.74 5.69 -8.44
C SER A 17 16.10 5.28 -7.11
N TYR A 18 14.77 5.14 -7.09
CA TYR A 18 14.02 4.76 -5.90
C TYR A 18 14.30 3.30 -5.46
N ALA A 19 14.38 2.36 -6.40
CA ALA A 19 14.77 0.99 -6.07
C ALA A 19 16.19 0.95 -5.50
N ARG A 20 17.14 1.72 -6.04
CA ARG A 20 18.51 1.76 -5.50
C ARG A 20 18.58 2.28 -4.07
N SER A 21 17.71 3.20 -3.66
CA SER A 21 17.70 3.68 -2.26
C SER A 21 17.19 2.64 -1.27
N TRP A 22 16.50 1.60 -1.75
CA TRP A 22 15.96 0.51 -0.92
C TRP A 22 16.85 -0.74 -0.93
N PHE A 23 17.43 -1.07 -2.08
CA PHE A 23 18.10 -2.36 -2.29
C PHE A 23 19.61 -2.26 -2.51
N ASP A 24 20.18 -1.06 -2.53
CA ASP A 24 21.55 -0.79 -2.95
C ASP A 24 21.88 -1.52 -4.28
N GLU A 25 23.13 -1.97 -4.47
CA GLU A 25 23.53 -2.81 -5.60
C GLU A 25 23.19 -4.30 -5.40
N SER A 26 22.59 -4.67 -4.25
CA SER A 26 22.36 -6.07 -3.87
C SER A 26 21.20 -6.73 -4.62
N ALA A 27 20.25 -5.93 -5.16
CA ALA A 27 19.15 -6.43 -5.99
C ALA A 27 19.03 -5.63 -7.30
N PRO A 28 19.91 -5.86 -8.30
CA PRO A 28 19.92 -5.10 -9.56
C PRO A 28 18.60 -5.21 -10.35
N ASP A 29 17.84 -6.30 -10.15
CA ASP A 29 16.55 -6.53 -10.80
C ASP A 29 15.35 -5.89 -10.05
N ALA A 30 15.57 -5.28 -8.88
CA ALA A 30 14.49 -4.66 -8.10
C ALA A 30 13.74 -3.58 -8.91
N ALA A 31 14.47 -2.74 -9.65
CA ALA A 31 13.89 -1.72 -10.52
C ALA A 31 13.07 -2.30 -11.69
N ALA A 32 13.31 -3.55 -12.10
CA ALA A 32 12.53 -4.24 -13.14
C ALA A 32 11.28 -4.93 -12.58
N ARG A 33 11.17 -5.04 -11.25
CA ARG A 33 10.09 -5.71 -10.52
C ARG A 33 9.21 -4.74 -9.75
N LEU A 34 9.63 -3.48 -9.57
CA LEU A 34 8.88 -2.43 -8.86
C LEU A 34 8.48 -1.29 -9.78
N TRP A 35 7.31 -0.70 -9.52
CA TRP A 35 6.88 0.57 -10.11
C TRP A 35 6.09 1.39 -9.07
N PRO A 36 6.70 2.39 -8.42
CA PRO A 36 6.01 3.33 -7.54
C PRO A 36 4.99 4.19 -8.30
N PHE A 37 3.76 4.25 -7.81
CA PHE A 37 2.67 4.93 -8.51
C PHE A 37 1.76 5.79 -7.63
N ALA A 38 1.86 5.70 -6.31
CA ALA A 38 1.06 6.55 -5.43
C ALA A 38 1.80 6.90 -4.16
N GLN A 39 1.70 8.16 -3.71
CA GLN A 39 2.19 8.55 -2.38
C GLN A 39 1.10 8.27 -1.35
N THR A 40 1.42 7.45 -0.34
CA THR A 40 0.47 6.93 0.67
C THR A 40 0.45 7.73 1.97
N GLY A 41 1.47 8.54 2.19
CA GLY A 41 1.59 9.44 3.34
C GLY A 41 2.44 10.68 3.04
N GLY A 42 2.23 11.76 3.79
CA GLY A 42 2.96 13.01 3.66
C GLY A 42 4.46 12.89 3.98
N GLU A 43 4.88 11.80 4.62
CA GLU A 43 6.28 11.51 4.95
C GLU A 43 7.08 10.87 3.80
N GLY A 44 6.43 10.56 2.67
CA GLY A 44 7.09 10.10 1.44
C GLY A 44 6.95 8.60 1.14
N SER A 45 6.16 7.88 1.92
CA SER A 45 5.78 6.50 1.66
C SER A 45 5.04 6.37 0.33
N MET A 46 5.28 5.23 -0.32
CA MET A 46 4.77 4.97 -1.64
C MET A 46 4.03 3.63 -1.69
N ALA A 47 2.96 3.57 -2.45
CA ALA A 47 2.47 2.34 -3.03
C ALA A 47 3.16 2.08 -4.37
N ALA A 48 3.47 0.83 -4.63
CA ALA A 48 4.06 0.39 -5.89
C ALA A 48 3.36 -0.86 -6.43
N LEU A 49 3.45 -1.05 -7.75
CA LEU A 49 3.24 -2.36 -8.35
C LEU A 49 4.51 -3.17 -8.13
N TRP A 50 4.37 -4.39 -7.63
CA TRP A 50 5.47 -5.31 -7.46
C TRP A 50 5.18 -6.63 -8.17
N ARG A 51 6.14 -7.10 -8.99
CA ARG A 51 6.10 -8.42 -9.59
C ARG A 51 6.84 -9.41 -8.70
N ASP A 52 6.10 -10.35 -8.11
CA ASP A 52 6.65 -11.38 -7.23
C ASP A 52 7.48 -12.43 -8.01
N GLY A 53 8.10 -13.37 -7.29
CA GLY A 53 8.93 -14.43 -7.88
C GLY A 53 8.16 -15.41 -8.77
N ARG A 54 6.83 -15.41 -8.69
CA ARG A 54 5.92 -16.22 -9.53
C ARG A 54 5.39 -15.45 -10.74
N GLY A 55 5.76 -14.16 -10.86
CA GLY A 55 5.31 -13.29 -11.93
C GLY A 55 3.95 -12.61 -11.67
N GLN A 56 3.35 -12.80 -10.49
CA GLN A 56 2.12 -12.10 -10.12
C GLN A 56 2.44 -10.63 -9.79
N VAL A 57 1.58 -9.72 -10.27
CA VAL A 57 1.67 -8.30 -9.90
C VAL A 57 0.74 -8.03 -8.73
N ARG A 58 1.28 -7.49 -7.65
CA ARG A 58 0.55 -7.08 -6.43
C ARG A 58 0.79 -5.60 -6.15
N ILE A 59 -0.02 -5.01 -5.28
CA ILE A 59 0.18 -3.65 -4.80
C ILE A 59 0.85 -3.74 -3.43
N VAL A 60 1.97 -3.05 -3.26
CA VAL A 60 2.81 -3.11 -2.06
C VAL A 60 3.01 -1.71 -1.47
N HIS A 61 3.27 -1.64 -0.18
CA HIS A 61 3.63 -0.43 0.55
C HIS A 61 5.15 -0.38 0.79
N LEU A 62 5.73 0.79 0.56
CA LEU A 62 7.12 1.12 0.87
C LEU A 62 7.13 2.27 1.88
N GLY A 63 7.36 1.93 3.16
CA GLY A 63 7.51 2.87 4.28
C GLY A 63 8.69 3.82 4.07
N SER A 64 8.61 5.12 4.39
CA SER A 64 9.80 6.00 4.20
C SER A 64 11.01 5.60 5.06
N GLY A 65 10.80 4.77 6.09
CA GLY A 65 11.83 4.36 7.05
C GLY A 65 12.13 5.42 8.13
N SER A 66 11.55 6.61 8.03
CA SER A 66 11.69 7.69 9.01
C SER A 66 10.37 8.16 9.62
N GLY A 67 9.27 7.96 8.89
CA GLY A 67 7.90 8.20 9.33
C GLY A 67 7.15 6.88 9.51
N SER A 68 6.88 6.18 8.40
CA SER A 68 6.28 4.86 8.39
C SER A 68 7.34 3.77 8.17
N MET A 69 7.28 2.74 9.02
CA MET A 69 8.06 1.50 8.87
C MET A 69 7.30 0.41 8.10
N MET A 70 6.00 0.62 7.84
CA MET A 70 5.14 -0.36 7.19
C MET A 70 5.71 -0.73 5.81
N THR A 71 5.94 -2.02 5.58
CA THR A 71 6.51 -2.57 4.35
C THR A 71 5.86 -3.91 4.08
N CYS A 72 4.81 -3.94 3.27
CA CYS A 72 4.01 -5.16 3.07
C CYS A 72 3.21 -5.12 1.77
N VAL A 73 2.52 -6.22 1.45
CA VAL A 73 1.48 -6.24 0.43
C VAL A 73 0.25 -5.46 0.94
N LEU A 74 -0.21 -4.47 0.17
CA LEU A 74 -1.45 -3.74 0.45
C LEU A 74 -2.68 -4.41 -0.16
N ALA A 75 -2.50 -5.09 -1.29
CA ALA A 75 -3.57 -5.82 -1.96
C ALA A 75 -2.98 -6.79 -2.99
N ASP A 76 -3.63 -7.96 -3.13
CA ASP A 76 -3.27 -8.93 -4.17
C ASP A 76 -3.73 -8.50 -5.57
N ASP A 77 -4.72 -7.61 -5.66
CA ASP A 77 -5.22 -7.05 -6.91
C ASP A 77 -5.67 -5.59 -6.80
N ALA A 78 -5.95 -4.99 -7.96
CA ALA A 78 -6.33 -3.59 -8.05
C ALA A 78 -7.70 -3.29 -7.43
N VAL A 79 -8.66 -4.23 -7.47
CA VAL A 79 -9.99 -4.01 -6.89
C VAL A 79 -9.89 -3.95 -5.37
N ASP A 80 -9.12 -4.84 -4.75
CA ASP A 80 -8.87 -4.79 -3.31
C ASP A 80 -8.10 -3.53 -2.90
N PHE A 81 -7.14 -3.06 -3.70
CA PHE A 81 -6.51 -1.77 -3.44
C PHE A 81 -7.52 -0.61 -3.48
N LEU A 82 -8.44 -0.60 -4.45
CA LEU A 82 -9.50 0.41 -4.50
C LEU A 82 -10.47 0.28 -3.31
N ARG A 83 -10.76 -0.95 -2.84
CA ARG A 83 -11.57 -1.18 -1.64
C ARG A 83 -10.88 -0.64 -0.39
N LEU A 84 -9.56 -0.77 -0.26
CA LEU A 84 -8.77 -0.18 0.83
C LEU A 84 -8.93 1.35 0.87
N LEU A 85 -8.82 2.03 -0.28
CA LEU A 85 -9.05 3.48 -0.38
C LEU A 85 -10.50 3.86 0.00
N ALA A 86 -11.46 2.98 -0.28
CA ALA A 86 -12.87 3.24 0.00
C ALA A 86 -13.24 3.14 1.48
N ILE A 87 -12.38 2.54 2.32
CA ILE A 87 -12.54 2.53 3.77
C ILE A 87 -12.48 3.98 4.27
N GLY A 88 -11.52 4.76 3.78
CA GLY A 88 -11.42 6.19 4.07
C GLY A 88 -10.40 6.60 5.12
N TYR A 89 -9.39 5.76 5.40
CA TYR A 89 -8.21 6.17 6.19
C TYR A 89 -7.59 7.44 5.61
N ARG A 90 -7.22 8.40 6.46
CA ARG A 90 -6.65 9.68 6.01
C ARG A 90 -5.40 9.44 5.15
N GLU A 91 -4.55 8.53 5.59
CA GLU A 91 -3.34 8.04 4.93
C GLU A 91 -3.31 6.52 5.11
N ILE A 92 -2.78 5.76 4.15
CA ILE A 92 -2.75 4.28 4.22
C ILE A 92 -1.36 3.73 4.58
N CYS A 93 -0.50 4.58 5.18
CA CYS A 93 0.85 4.24 5.60
C CYS A 93 0.98 3.91 7.09
N TRP A 94 -0.13 3.82 7.82
CA TRP A 94 -0.18 3.59 9.27
C TRP A 94 -0.86 2.25 9.58
N ASN A 95 -0.07 1.21 9.86
CA ASN A 95 -0.59 -0.13 10.14
C ASN A 95 -1.42 -0.18 11.44
N GLU A 96 -1.14 0.68 12.41
CA GLU A 96 -1.86 0.75 13.68
C GLU A 96 -3.31 1.18 13.49
N GLU A 97 -3.59 2.00 12.47
CA GLU A 97 -4.93 2.46 12.12
C GLU A 97 -5.80 1.34 11.51
N PHE A 98 -5.19 0.31 10.90
CA PHE A 98 -5.93 -0.71 10.15
C PHE A 98 -6.82 -1.60 11.01
N SER A 99 -6.58 -1.64 12.32
CA SER A 99 -7.35 -2.44 13.27
C SER A 99 -8.72 -1.84 13.62
N ALA A 100 -8.96 -0.58 13.27
CA ALA A 100 -10.20 0.13 13.55
C ALA A 100 -10.77 0.78 12.28
N PRO A 101 -12.08 1.05 12.21
CA PRO A 101 -12.62 1.95 11.21
C PRO A 101 -11.97 3.33 11.32
N PRO A 102 -11.82 4.06 10.20
CA PRO A 102 -11.21 5.38 10.22
C PRO A 102 -12.06 6.34 11.05
N GLU A 103 -11.40 7.25 11.77
CA GLU A 103 -12.09 8.29 12.50
C GLU A 103 -12.87 9.20 11.52
N PRO A 104 -14.15 9.49 11.78
CA PRO A 104 -14.90 10.42 10.97
C PRO A 104 -14.30 11.82 11.11
N TRP A 105 -14.12 12.50 9.99
CA TRP A 105 -13.54 13.85 9.96
C TRP A 105 -14.51 14.95 10.43
N ASP A 106 -15.80 14.61 10.58
CA ASP A 106 -16.83 15.51 11.08
C ASP A 106 -17.67 14.81 12.17
N ALA A 107 -18.28 15.63 13.03
CA ALA A 107 -19.18 15.16 14.09
C ALA A 107 -20.54 14.69 13.55
N ASP A 108 -20.82 14.92 12.27
CA ASP A 108 -22.09 14.61 11.62
C ASP A 108 -22.17 13.16 11.12
N HIS A 109 -21.09 12.37 11.34
CA HIS A 109 -21.03 10.94 11.02
C HIS A 109 -21.32 10.63 9.54
N GLU A 110 -20.96 11.52 8.62
CA GLU A 110 -21.10 11.22 7.19
C GLU A 110 -20.29 9.97 6.82
N ILE A 111 -20.88 9.11 5.98
CA ILE A 111 -20.17 7.94 5.46
C ILE A 111 -18.96 8.43 4.66
N VAL A 112 -17.78 8.18 5.21
CA VAL A 112 -16.50 8.50 4.58
C VAL A 112 -16.47 7.90 3.17
N ASN A 113 -16.04 8.68 2.17
CA ASN A 113 -15.95 8.25 0.77
C ASN A 113 -17.27 7.78 0.12
N ALA A 114 -18.46 8.21 0.56
CA ALA A 114 -19.74 7.72 0.02
C ALA A 114 -19.85 7.70 -1.54
N PRO A 115 -19.55 8.77 -2.30
CA PRO A 115 -19.62 8.72 -3.76
C PRO A 115 -18.68 7.69 -4.40
N TYR A 116 -17.51 7.48 -3.79
CA TYR A 116 -16.52 6.51 -4.26
C TYR A 116 -16.93 5.08 -3.93
N ARG A 117 -17.49 4.84 -2.73
CA ARG A 117 -18.09 3.56 -2.34
C ARG A 117 -19.24 3.16 -3.28
N ASP A 118 -20.10 4.11 -3.61
CA ASP A 118 -21.20 3.90 -4.56
C ASP A 118 -20.71 3.58 -5.98
N TRP A 119 -19.63 4.23 -6.41
CA TRP A 119 -19.00 3.92 -7.70
C TRP A 119 -18.39 2.52 -7.71
N LEU A 120 -17.69 2.12 -6.65
CA LEU A 120 -17.13 0.76 -6.53
C LEU A 120 -18.21 -0.32 -6.56
N HIS A 121 -19.29 -0.10 -5.82
CA HIS A 121 -20.42 -1.02 -5.81
C HIS A 121 -21.03 -1.19 -7.20
N ARG A 122 -21.30 -0.09 -7.90
CA ARG A 122 -21.90 -0.14 -9.24
C ARG A 122 -20.96 -0.68 -10.32
N THR A 123 -19.65 -0.47 -10.18
CA THR A 123 -18.66 -0.82 -11.22
C THR A 123 -18.13 -2.24 -11.06
N PHE A 124 -17.86 -2.66 -9.82
CA PHE A 124 -17.21 -3.95 -9.54
C PHE A 124 -18.06 -4.89 -8.69
N GLY A 125 -19.23 -4.45 -8.20
CA GLY A 125 -20.09 -5.27 -7.33
C GLY A 125 -19.53 -5.49 -5.91
N VAL A 126 -18.51 -4.72 -5.52
CA VAL A 126 -17.83 -4.86 -4.22
C VAL A 126 -18.26 -3.78 -3.24
N THR A 127 -17.98 -4.01 -1.95
CA THR A 127 -18.13 -3.00 -0.90
C THR A 127 -16.80 -2.80 -0.18
N ALA A 128 -16.61 -1.61 0.38
CA ALA A 128 -15.44 -1.37 1.23
C ALA A 128 -15.65 -2.10 2.57
N PRO A 129 -14.62 -2.79 3.09
CA PRO A 129 -14.66 -3.39 4.41
C PRO A 129 -14.81 -2.33 5.50
N ALA A 130 -14.98 -2.79 6.75
CA ALA A 130 -15.01 -1.93 7.91
C ALA A 130 -13.59 -1.48 8.30
N THR A 131 -12.60 -2.37 8.16
CA THR A 131 -11.21 -2.10 8.55
C THR A 131 -10.20 -2.56 7.51
N GLY A 132 -8.99 -1.99 7.57
CA GLY A 132 -7.89 -2.31 6.68
C GLY A 132 -7.41 -3.75 6.81
N LEU A 133 -7.53 -4.34 8.01
CA LEU A 133 -7.15 -5.74 8.27
C LEU A 133 -7.97 -6.76 7.48
N GLU A 134 -9.13 -6.39 6.93
CA GLU A 134 -9.90 -7.29 6.05
C GLU A 134 -9.27 -7.44 4.65
N ILE A 135 -8.33 -6.56 4.29
CA ILE A 135 -7.58 -6.61 3.02
C ILE A 135 -6.10 -6.89 3.31
N VAL A 136 -5.51 -6.15 4.25
CA VAL A 136 -4.13 -6.32 4.70
C VAL A 136 -4.12 -7.09 6.00
N ALA A 137 -4.29 -8.41 5.91
CA ALA A 137 -4.53 -9.27 7.08
C ALA A 137 -3.43 -9.18 8.15
N GLU A 138 -2.17 -9.13 7.70
CA GLU A 138 -0.99 -9.04 8.57
C GLU A 138 -0.05 -7.95 8.02
N PRO A 139 -0.30 -6.67 8.35
CA PRO A 139 0.62 -5.59 7.98
C PRO A 139 1.99 -5.87 8.60
N ALA A 140 3.02 -5.83 7.77
CA ALA A 140 4.41 -6.04 8.19
C ALA A 140 5.18 -4.71 8.22
N GLU A 141 6.26 -4.70 9.00
CA GLU A 141 7.18 -3.57 9.10
C GLU A 141 8.58 -4.00 8.66
N MET A 142 9.34 -3.05 8.12
CA MET A 142 10.74 -3.26 7.75
C MET A 142 11.55 -3.79 8.93
N GLY A 143 12.29 -4.87 8.72
CA GLY A 143 13.10 -5.50 9.76
C GLY A 143 12.32 -6.46 10.66
N ASP A 144 11.03 -6.72 10.41
CA ASP A 144 10.30 -7.80 11.07
C ASP A 144 10.89 -9.16 10.70
N GLU A 145 11.57 -9.78 11.67
CA GLU A 145 12.25 -11.04 11.43
C GLU A 145 11.29 -12.23 11.21
N ASP A 146 10.10 -12.16 11.78
CA ASP A 146 9.12 -13.24 11.85
C ASP A 146 7.99 -13.10 10.82
N THR A 147 7.99 -12.01 10.04
CA THR A 147 6.94 -11.72 9.06
C THR A 147 6.71 -12.85 8.06
N THR A 148 5.43 -13.05 7.70
CA THR A 148 5.02 -13.91 6.59
C THR A 148 4.72 -13.15 5.30
N ASP A 149 4.79 -11.82 5.34
CA ASP A 149 4.52 -10.98 4.19
C ASP A 149 5.59 -11.19 3.11
N PRO A 150 5.21 -11.55 1.87
CA PRO A 150 6.15 -11.89 0.83
C PRO A 150 6.93 -10.67 0.32
N PHE A 151 6.35 -9.47 0.40
CA PHE A 151 7.05 -8.27 0.00
C PHE A 151 8.09 -7.86 1.03
N CYS A 152 7.75 -7.90 2.32
CA CYS A 152 8.68 -7.62 3.41
C CYS A 152 9.88 -8.59 3.37
N ARG A 153 9.62 -9.89 3.19
CA ARG A 153 10.68 -10.91 3.02
C ARG A 153 11.56 -10.65 1.81
N TRP A 154 10.97 -10.19 0.71
CA TRP A 154 11.72 -9.85 -0.49
C TRP A 154 12.63 -8.63 -0.28
N VAL A 155 12.15 -7.61 0.44
CA VAL A 155 12.96 -6.44 0.87
C VAL A 155 14.12 -6.87 1.76
N ASP A 156 13.87 -7.74 2.73
CA ASP A 156 14.87 -8.21 3.70
C ASP A 156 15.82 -9.30 3.14
N ASN A 157 15.82 -9.52 1.82
CA ASN A 157 16.63 -10.53 1.14
C ASN A 157 16.39 -12.00 1.60
N LYS A 158 15.21 -12.31 2.15
CA LYS A 158 14.84 -13.67 2.59
C LYS A 158 14.28 -14.55 1.48
N GLU A 159 13.96 -13.98 0.31
CA GLU A 159 13.34 -14.68 -0.83
C GLU A 159 13.99 -14.33 -2.20
N VAL A 160 15.28 -13.98 -2.22
CA VAL A 160 16.05 -13.79 -3.47
C VAL A 160 16.47 -15.14 -4.06
#